data_AF-W1NDG7-F1
#
_entry.id   AF-W1NDG7-F1
#
_cell.length_a   1.000
_cell.length_b   1.000
_cell.length_c   1.000
_cell.angle_alpha   90.00
_cell.angle_beta   90.00
_cell.angle_gamma   90.00
#
_symmetry.space_group_name_H-M   'P 1'
#
loop_
_entity.id
_entity.type
_entity.pdbx_description
1 polymer ?
#
loop_
_entity_poly.entity_id
_entity_poly.type
_entity_poly.pdbx_seq_one_letter_code
_entity_poly.pdbx_strand_id
1 'polypeptide(L)'
;MYRVQAPMDPDNGVRGTPQSLSTEILSLFTEGISLILSRWTALQMAVENEWGGRTSRQKFQQLSTDIVSWFSQSNAPLYIDDLEMMLDETMVLSFSSEIEDGSIEEVAEQLMILHEECLKGNFETLYQLRASSPATQAVSQSRKVSSEEGSDYSTDDEQEPASDMALDIEPEQMAVNPVNSKSSSKVVQLSSEEIAEGWAPVTSRRNRGKRSA
;
A
#
# COMPACT_ATOMS: atom_id res chain seq x y z
N MET A 1 -13.45 -6.06 -78.07
CA MET A 1 -12.04 -6.25 -77.67
C MET A 1 -11.81 -5.46 -76.40
N TYR A 2 -11.23 -6.12 -75.40
CA TYR A 2 -11.08 -5.70 -74.00
C TYR A 2 -9.91 -4.72 -73.76
N ARG A 3 -9.91 -4.13 -72.54
CA ARG A 3 -8.85 -3.41 -71.80
C ARG A 3 -8.72 -1.89 -72.07
N VAL A 4 -8.56 -1.01 -71.07
CA VAL A 4 -8.32 -1.16 -69.62
C VAL A 4 -8.70 0.13 -68.87
N GLN A 5 -9.25 -0.09 -67.68
CA GLN A 5 -9.31 0.78 -66.51
C GLN A 5 -7.90 1.22 -66.05
N ALA A 6 -7.71 2.51 -65.73
CA ALA A 6 -7.12 3.01 -64.47
C ALA A 6 -7.00 4.55 -64.48
N PRO A 7 -7.67 5.27 -63.56
CA PRO A 7 -7.24 6.60 -63.16
C PRO A 7 -5.97 6.50 -62.29
N MET A 8 -4.98 7.35 -62.55
CA MET A 8 -3.84 7.55 -61.63
C MET A 8 -4.34 8.32 -60.41
N ASP A 9 -4.27 7.68 -59.25
CA ASP A 9 -4.51 8.30 -57.95
C ASP A 9 -3.51 9.44 -57.68
N PRO A 10 -3.96 10.61 -57.20
CA PRO A 10 -3.11 11.51 -56.46
C PRO A 10 -3.15 11.15 -54.97
N ASP A 11 -1.98 10.85 -54.43
CA ASP A 11 -1.54 11.30 -53.10
C ASP A 11 -2.59 11.23 -51.97
N ASN A 12 -2.60 10.11 -51.24
CA ASN A 12 -3.05 10.14 -49.85
C ASN A 12 -1.97 9.48 -48.99
N GLY A 13 -1.10 10.33 -48.45
CA GLY A 13 -0.08 9.95 -47.50
C GLY A 13 -0.68 9.21 -46.31
N VAL A 14 -0.41 7.90 -46.24
CA VAL A 14 -0.45 7.16 -44.98
C VAL A 14 0.73 7.65 -44.13
N ARG A 15 0.60 8.85 -43.57
CA ARG A 15 1.30 9.21 -42.33
C ARG A 15 0.53 8.53 -41.21
N GLY A 16 0.94 7.29 -40.90
CA GLY A 16 0.72 6.74 -39.57
C GLY A 16 1.19 7.78 -38.55
N THR A 17 0.29 8.17 -37.67
CA THR A 17 0.55 9.21 -36.67
C THR A 17 1.63 8.73 -35.69
N PRO A 18 2.73 9.48 -35.50
CA PRO A 18 3.76 9.12 -34.52
C PRO A 18 3.31 9.24 -33.04
N GLN A 19 2.09 9.73 -32.78
CA GLN A 19 1.56 9.91 -31.43
C GLN A 19 0.89 8.67 -30.82
N SER A 20 0.38 7.74 -31.65
CA SER A 20 -0.33 6.57 -31.11
C SER A 20 0.61 5.62 -30.38
N LEU A 21 1.82 5.43 -30.93
CA LEU A 21 2.80 4.49 -30.39
C LEU A 21 3.33 4.95 -29.03
N SER A 22 3.60 6.24 -28.83
CA SER A 22 4.07 6.74 -27.53
C SER A 22 3.02 6.57 -26.44
N THR A 23 1.74 6.83 -26.74
CA THR A 23 0.65 6.61 -25.79
C THR A 23 0.45 5.12 -25.48
N GLU A 24 0.56 4.26 -26.48
CA GLU A 24 0.46 2.81 -26.31
C GLU A 24 1.61 2.25 -25.46
N ILE A 25 2.85 2.68 -25.73
CA ILE A 25 4.04 2.32 -24.96
C ILE A 25 3.90 2.79 -23.50
N LEU A 26 3.42 4.03 -23.27
CA LEU A 26 3.18 4.54 -21.92
C LEU A 26 2.10 3.74 -21.18
N SER A 27 1.04 3.31 -21.87
CA SER A 27 0.00 2.46 -21.28
C SER A 27 0.57 1.09 -20.87
N LEU A 28 1.37 0.47 -21.73
CA LEU A 28 2.04 -0.81 -21.45
C LEU A 28 3.04 -0.67 -20.30
N PHE A 29 3.79 0.43 -20.27
CA PHE A 29 4.73 0.73 -19.20
C PHE A 29 4.03 0.92 -17.85
N THR A 30 2.94 1.69 -17.84
CA THR A 30 2.11 1.90 -16.64
C THR A 30 1.52 0.58 -16.14
N GLU A 31 1.05 -0.27 -17.04
CA GLU A 31 0.58 -1.62 -16.70
C GLU A 31 1.70 -2.45 -16.06
N GLY A 32 2.89 -2.46 -16.66
CA GLY A 32 4.05 -3.19 -16.14
C GLY A 32 4.46 -2.74 -14.74
N ILE A 33 4.54 -1.43 -14.51
CA ILE A 33 4.82 -0.86 -13.18
C ILE A 33 3.77 -1.34 -12.18
N SER A 34 2.48 -1.24 -12.52
CA SER A 34 1.40 -1.66 -11.63
C SER A 34 1.48 -3.15 -11.27
N LEU A 35 1.90 -3.98 -12.23
CA LEU A 35 2.08 -5.42 -12.04
C LEU A 35 3.29 -5.72 -11.15
N ILE A 36 4.42 -5.02 -11.34
CA ILE A 36 5.62 -5.19 -10.48
C ILE A 36 5.25 -4.83 -9.04
N LEU A 37 4.63 -3.67 -8.82
CA LEU A 37 4.18 -3.22 -7.51
C LEU A 37 3.16 -4.19 -6.88
N SER A 38 2.26 -4.76 -7.68
CA SER A 38 1.28 -5.74 -7.18
C SER A 38 1.89 -7.07 -6.73
N ARG A 39 3.14 -7.36 -7.13
CA ARG A 39 3.88 -8.55 -6.71
C ARG A 39 4.80 -8.27 -5.52
N TRP A 40 5.04 -7.00 -5.21
CA TRP A 40 5.82 -6.62 -4.05
C TRP A 40 5.02 -6.94 -2.78
N THR A 41 5.42 -8.01 -2.11
CA THR A 41 4.68 -8.60 -0.98
C THR A 41 4.53 -7.62 0.18
N ALA A 42 5.57 -6.84 0.50
CA ALA A 42 5.52 -5.83 1.55
C ALA A 42 4.45 -4.76 1.26
N LEU A 43 4.40 -4.24 0.03
CA LEU A 43 3.41 -3.26 -0.39
C LEU A 43 1.99 -3.85 -0.39
N GLN A 44 1.82 -5.08 -0.86
CA GLN A 44 0.52 -5.77 -0.85
C GLN A 44 0.01 -5.97 0.58
N MET A 45 0.88 -6.41 1.49
CA MET A 45 0.56 -6.53 2.91
C MET A 45 0.16 -5.18 3.51
N ALA A 46 0.89 -4.11 3.19
CA ALA A 46 0.58 -2.77 3.67
C ALA A 46 -0.77 -2.26 3.16
N VAL A 47 -1.15 -2.61 1.93
CA VAL A 47 -2.45 -2.25 1.34
C VAL A 47 -3.59 -3.07 1.95
N GLU A 48 -3.43 -4.39 2.06
CA GLU A 48 -4.44 -5.31 2.59
C GLU A 48 -4.75 -5.06 4.07
N ASN A 49 -3.72 -4.70 4.85
CA ASN A 49 -3.87 -4.43 6.28
C ASN A 49 -4.13 -2.94 6.59
N GLU A 50 -4.39 -2.12 5.57
CA GLU A 50 -4.66 -0.69 5.73
C GLU A 50 -3.59 0.06 6.54
N TRP A 51 -2.30 -0.28 6.40
CA TRP A 51 -1.22 0.38 7.15
C TRP A 51 -1.10 1.88 6.83
N GLY A 52 -1.49 2.27 5.60
CA GLY A 52 -1.68 3.66 5.19
C GLY A 52 -3.08 4.25 5.45
N GLY A 53 -3.94 3.55 6.20
CA GLY A 53 -5.34 3.89 6.44
C GLY A 53 -6.28 3.48 5.30
N ARG A 54 -7.53 3.96 5.35
CA ARG A 54 -8.59 3.61 4.36
C ARG A 54 -8.25 3.99 2.91
N THR A 55 -7.27 4.87 2.72
CA THR A 55 -6.80 5.31 1.40
C THR A 55 -5.56 4.53 0.92
N SER A 56 -5.14 3.45 1.59
CA SER A 56 -4.00 2.62 1.17
C SER A 56 -4.06 2.19 -0.29
N ARG A 57 -5.25 1.80 -0.79
CA ARG A 57 -5.45 1.44 -2.20
C ARG A 57 -5.21 2.61 -3.15
N GLN A 58 -5.60 3.82 -2.76
CA GLN A 58 -5.36 5.04 -3.53
C GLN A 58 -3.87 5.40 -3.50
N LYS A 59 -3.20 5.25 -2.36
CA LYS A 59 -1.75 5.46 -2.22
C LYS A 59 -0.94 4.52 -3.12
N PHE A 60 -1.36 3.26 -3.26
CA PHE A 60 -0.78 2.33 -4.23
C PHE A 60 -0.87 2.86 -5.67
N GLN A 61 -2.05 3.34 -6.08
CA GLN A 61 -2.24 3.91 -7.42
C GLN A 61 -1.44 5.20 -7.63
N GLN A 62 -1.33 6.01 -6.57
CA GLN A 62 -0.51 7.22 -6.58
C GLN A 62 0.96 6.88 -6.78
N LEU A 63 1.51 5.93 -6.03
CA LEU A 63 2.89 5.44 -6.19
C LEU A 63 3.16 4.98 -7.63
N SER A 64 2.24 4.18 -8.21
CA SER A 64 2.34 3.76 -9.61
C SER A 64 2.42 4.96 -10.57
N THR A 65 1.63 6.01 -10.31
CA THR A 65 1.60 7.23 -11.13
C THR A 65 2.88 8.05 -10.95
N ASP A 66 3.38 8.15 -9.73
CA ASP A 66 4.59 8.89 -9.37
C ASP A 66 5.82 8.26 -10.02
N ILE A 67 5.92 6.92 -10.02
CA ILE A 67 6.99 6.20 -10.72
C ILE A 67 6.94 6.47 -12.23
N VAL A 68 5.77 6.36 -12.87
CA VAL A 68 5.62 6.68 -14.31
C VAL A 68 6.05 8.12 -14.59
N SER A 69 5.63 9.05 -13.74
CA SER A 69 5.98 10.46 -13.83
C SER A 69 7.48 10.69 -13.69
N TRP A 70 8.14 10.02 -12.75
CA TRP A 70 9.58 10.09 -12.51
C TRP A 70 10.38 9.61 -13.73
N PHE A 71 9.99 8.47 -14.32
CA PHE A 71 10.59 7.97 -15.56
C PHE A 71 10.36 8.91 -16.75
N SER A 72 9.22 9.61 -16.81
CA SER A 72 8.85 10.44 -17.96
C SER A 72 9.41 11.87 -17.90
N GLN A 73 9.62 12.42 -16.70
CA GLN A 73 10.01 13.82 -16.49
C GLN A 73 11.52 14.00 -16.25
N SER A 74 12.22 12.93 -15.94
CA SER A 74 13.67 12.93 -15.74
C SER A 74 14.39 13.27 -17.06
N ASN A 75 15.00 14.45 -17.09
CA ASN A 75 15.93 14.85 -18.16
C ASN A 75 17.38 14.49 -17.82
N ALA A 76 17.61 13.94 -16.62
CA ALA A 76 18.89 13.51 -16.08
C ALA A 76 19.03 11.98 -16.20
N PRO A 77 20.25 11.43 -16.13
CA PRO A 77 20.43 10.00 -15.98
C PRO A 77 19.67 9.49 -14.76
N LEU A 78 18.90 8.41 -14.97
CA LEU A 78 18.16 7.75 -13.91
C LEU A 78 19.09 6.85 -13.13
N TYR A 79 19.22 7.10 -11.83
CA TYR A 79 19.97 6.26 -10.90
C TYR A 79 19.02 5.36 -10.12
N ILE A 80 19.45 4.13 -9.87
CA ILE A 80 18.67 3.16 -9.11
C ILE A 80 18.49 3.62 -7.65
N ASP A 81 19.53 4.18 -7.05
CA ASP A 81 19.51 4.72 -5.68
C ASP A 81 18.39 5.77 -5.47
N ASP A 82 18.11 6.59 -6.47
CA ASP A 82 17.03 7.59 -6.41
C ASP A 82 15.64 6.93 -6.42
N LEU A 83 15.49 5.83 -7.16
CA LEU A 83 14.26 5.06 -7.23
C LEU A 83 14.04 4.28 -5.93
N GLU A 84 15.10 3.66 -5.39
CA GLU A 84 15.09 2.98 -4.09
C GLU A 84 14.67 3.94 -2.98
N MET A 85 15.26 5.14 -2.93
CA MET A 85 14.90 6.19 -1.97
C MET A 85 13.43 6.58 -2.08
N MET A 86 12.91 6.77 -3.30
CA MET A 86 11.50 7.11 -3.51
C MET A 86 10.54 5.99 -3.05
N LEU A 87 10.90 4.73 -3.28
CA LEU A 87 10.13 3.56 -2.82
C LEU A 87 10.15 3.46 -1.28
N ASP A 88 11.32 3.60 -0.66
CA ASP A 88 11.49 3.58 0.79
C ASP A 88 10.72 4.72 1.47
N GLU A 89 10.90 5.96 1.01
CA GLU A 89 10.16 7.12 1.50
C GLU A 89 8.65 6.92 1.39
N THR A 90 8.18 6.29 0.31
CA THR A 90 6.75 5.98 0.17
C THR A 90 6.29 4.96 1.20
N MET A 91 7.05 3.90 1.43
CA MET A 91 6.70 2.88 2.43
C MET A 91 6.66 3.48 3.85
N VAL A 92 7.62 4.34 4.18
CA VAL A 92 7.68 5.00 5.49
C VAL A 92 6.56 6.04 5.63
N LEU A 93 6.42 6.98 4.69
CA LEU A 93 5.50 8.11 4.82
C LEU A 93 4.05 7.74 4.53
N SER A 94 3.80 6.91 3.52
CA SER A 94 2.44 6.56 3.09
C SER A 94 1.90 5.33 3.80
N PHE A 95 2.76 4.35 4.12
CA PHE A 95 2.35 3.08 4.71
C PHE A 95 2.85 2.86 6.14
N SER A 96 3.61 3.80 6.72
CA SER A 96 4.14 3.69 8.09
C SER A 96 4.93 2.40 8.32
N SER A 97 5.67 1.96 7.31
CA SER A 97 6.44 0.72 7.33
C SER A 97 7.86 0.97 6.87
N GLU A 98 8.82 0.47 7.66
CA GLU A 98 10.24 0.37 7.28
C GLU A 98 10.47 -1.05 6.71
N ILE A 99 11.09 -1.14 5.54
CA ILE A 99 11.33 -2.41 4.84
C ILE A 99 12.85 -2.63 4.73
N GLU A 100 13.37 -3.65 5.40
CA GLU A 100 14.82 -3.97 5.44
C GLU A 100 15.11 -5.39 4.94
N ASP A 101 14.24 -5.95 4.10
CA ASP A 101 14.36 -7.33 3.58
C ASP A 101 15.06 -7.41 2.22
N GLY A 102 15.54 -6.29 1.68
CA GLY A 102 16.16 -6.21 0.35
C GLY A 102 15.15 -6.14 -0.82
N SER A 103 13.85 -6.14 -0.54
CA SER A 103 12.82 -6.15 -1.59
C SER A 103 12.66 -4.80 -2.29
N ILE A 104 13.08 -3.70 -1.68
CA ILE A 104 13.05 -2.37 -2.31
C ILE A 104 14.00 -2.35 -3.51
N GLU A 105 15.23 -2.83 -3.29
CA GLU A 105 16.29 -2.92 -4.28
C GLU A 105 15.87 -3.84 -5.44
N GLU A 106 15.34 -5.03 -5.13
CA GLU A 106 14.84 -5.96 -6.14
C GLU A 106 13.72 -5.36 -7.01
N VAL A 107 12.79 -4.61 -6.40
CA VAL A 107 11.69 -3.94 -7.12
C VAL A 107 12.22 -2.78 -7.97
N ALA A 108 13.15 -1.99 -7.44
CA ALA A 108 13.79 -0.91 -8.19
C ALA A 108 14.53 -1.43 -9.43
N GLU A 109 15.28 -2.53 -9.29
CA GLU A 109 15.95 -3.20 -10.42
C GLU A 109 14.95 -3.63 -11.50
N GLN A 110 13.85 -4.27 -11.11
CA GLN A 110 12.81 -4.71 -12.06
C GLN A 110 12.17 -3.54 -12.81
N LEU A 111 11.91 -2.42 -12.12
CA LEU A 111 11.36 -1.21 -12.73
C LEU A 111 12.35 -0.59 -13.73
N MET A 112 13.64 -0.57 -13.41
CA MET A 112 14.69 -0.08 -14.30
C MET A 112 14.82 -0.93 -15.56
N ILE A 113 14.77 -2.26 -15.42
CA ILE A 113 14.79 -3.21 -16.56
C ILE A 113 13.57 -2.98 -17.45
N LEU A 114 12.37 -2.89 -16.87
CA LEU A 114 11.13 -2.64 -17.61
C LEU A 114 11.21 -1.32 -18.42
N HIS A 115 11.77 -0.27 -17.81
CA HIS A 115 11.97 1.01 -18.50
C HIS A 115 12.95 0.89 -19.67
N GLU A 116 14.09 0.22 -19.49
CA GLU A 116 15.07 0.01 -20.55
C GLU A 116 14.50 -0.81 -21.72
N GLU A 117 13.69 -1.83 -21.41
CA GLU A 117 12.99 -2.63 -22.41
C GLU A 117 11.95 -1.80 -23.20
N CYS A 118 11.18 -0.95 -22.52
CA CYS A 118 10.25 -0.02 -23.16
C CYS A 118 10.93 0.95 -24.12
N LEU A 119 12.14 1.43 -23.79
CA LEU A 119 12.95 2.26 -24.69
C LEU A 119 13.44 1.50 -25.93
N LYS A 120 13.72 0.19 -25.79
CA LYS A 120 14.12 -0.70 -26.89
C LYS A 120 12.93 -1.19 -27.72
N GLY A 121 11.69 -0.98 -27.27
CA GLY A 121 10.48 -1.50 -27.89
C GLY A 121 10.28 -3.00 -27.69
N ASN A 122 10.99 -3.59 -26.72
CA ASN A 122 10.81 -4.99 -26.32
C ASN A 122 9.93 -5.00 -25.07
N PHE A 123 8.97 -5.92 -24.99
CA PHE A 123 8.02 -6.00 -23.86
C PHE A 123 8.04 -7.39 -23.22
N GLU A 124 9.18 -8.06 -23.26
CA GLU A 124 9.32 -9.45 -22.82
C GLU A 124 9.04 -9.58 -21.32
N THR A 125 9.60 -8.70 -20.49
CA THR A 125 9.30 -8.68 -19.04
C THR A 125 7.82 -8.49 -18.79
N LEU A 126 7.15 -7.56 -19.50
CA LEU A 126 5.72 -7.30 -19.38
C LEU A 126 4.88 -8.55 -19.73
N TYR A 127 5.23 -9.25 -20.82
CA TYR A 127 4.55 -10.48 -21.22
C TYR A 127 4.73 -11.58 -20.16
N GLN A 128 5.94 -11.74 -19.62
CA GLN A 128 6.21 -12.70 -18.55
C GLN A 128 5.44 -12.35 -17.28
N LEU A 129 5.39 -11.06 -16.93
CA LEU A 129 4.66 -10.56 -15.77
C LEU A 129 3.15 -10.83 -15.89
N ARG A 130 2.59 -10.63 -17.08
CA ARG A 130 1.18 -10.95 -17.38
C ARG A 130 0.92 -12.46 -17.36
N ALA A 131 1.83 -13.27 -17.91
CA ALA A 131 1.71 -14.72 -17.93
C ALA A 131 1.83 -15.37 -16.54
N SER A 132 2.64 -14.77 -15.67
CA SER A 132 2.84 -15.22 -14.29
C SER A 132 1.94 -14.52 -13.27
N SER A 133 1.15 -13.52 -13.70
CA SER A 133 0.10 -12.95 -12.88
C SER A 133 -0.98 -14.00 -12.69
N PRO A 134 -1.27 -14.45 -11.46
CA PRO A 134 -2.42 -15.32 -11.25
C PRO A 134 -3.63 -14.49 -11.66
N ALA A 135 -4.37 -14.93 -12.67
CA ALA A 135 -5.64 -14.34 -13.04
C ALA A 135 -6.45 -14.15 -11.75
N THR A 136 -6.54 -12.90 -11.27
CA THR A 136 -7.23 -12.53 -10.04
C THR A 136 -8.73 -12.61 -10.29
N GLN A 137 -9.21 -13.84 -10.46
CA GLN A 137 -10.62 -14.23 -10.59
C GLN A 137 -10.76 -15.74 -10.37
N ALA A 138 -10.17 -16.28 -9.30
CA ALA A 138 -10.37 -17.69 -8.93
C ALA A 138 -10.33 -17.97 -7.42
N VAL A 139 -10.72 -17.01 -6.57
CA VAL A 139 -10.97 -17.29 -5.15
C VAL A 139 -12.29 -16.65 -4.70
N SER A 140 -13.39 -17.32 -5.04
CA SER A 140 -14.65 -17.29 -4.28
C SER A 140 -15.51 -18.49 -4.66
N GLN A 141 -14.95 -19.68 -4.46
CA GLN A 141 -15.72 -20.93 -4.43
C GLN A 141 -15.10 -21.77 -3.32
N SER A 142 -15.58 -21.61 -2.08
CA SER A 142 -15.79 -22.72 -1.14
C SER A 142 -15.95 -22.21 0.31
N ARG A 143 -17.20 -22.05 0.73
CA ARG A 143 -17.66 -22.60 2.02
C ARG A 143 -19.15 -22.88 1.93
N LYS A 144 -19.49 -23.95 1.21
CA LYS A 144 -20.79 -24.60 1.28
C LYS A 144 -20.69 -25.70 2.33
N VAL A 145 -21.29 -25.50 3.50
CA VAL A 145 -21.65 -26.61 4.40
C VAL A 145 -23.16 -26.53 4.62
N SER A 146 -23.82 -27.58 4.16
CA SER A 146 -25.24 -27.83 4.35
C SER A 146 -25.57 -27.97 5.83
N SER A 147 -26.64 -27.29 6.26
CA SER A 147 -27.55 -27.85 7.25
C SER A 147 -28.97 -27.60 6.74
N GLU A 148 -29.57 -28.69 6.31
CA GLU A 148 -31.00 -28.87 6.21
C GLU A 148 -31.61 -28.75 7.62
N GLU A 149 -32.44 -27.75 7.86
CA GLU A 149 -33.69 -27.90 8.63
C GLU A 149 -34.57 -26.68 8.36
N GLY A 150 -35.83 -26.96 8.04
CA GLY A 150 -36.82 -25.92 7.78
C GLY A 150 -37.32 -25.26 9.06
N SER A 151 -37.61 -23.98 8.98
CA SER A 151 -38.86 -23.45 9.51
C SER A 151 -39.15 -22.10 8.86
N ASP A 152 -40.32 -22.04 8.23
CA ASP A 152 -41.02 -20.83 7.83
C ASP A 152 -41.69 -20.26 9.08
N TYR A 153 -41.35 -19.02 9.42
CA TYR A 153 -42.33 -18.10 10.00
C TYR A 153 -41.97 -16.67 9.56
N SER A 154 -42.76 -16.16 8.64
CA SER A 154 -42.89 -14.72 8.42
C SER A 154 -43.90 -14.17 9.44
N THR A 155 -43.48 -13.26 10.30
CA THR A 155 -44.39 -12.32 10.98
C THR A 155 -43.67 -11.02 11.32
N ASP A 156 -44.35 -10.00 10.84
CA ASP A 156 -44.20 -8.56 10.88
C ASP A 156 -44.40 -7.97 12.30
N ASP A 157 -44.18 -6.65 12.40
CA ASP A 157 -44.68 -5.70 13.42
C ASP A 157 -43.72 -5.17 14.52
N GLU A 158 -43.16 -3.98 14.20
CA GLU A 158 -43.26 -2.67 14.91
C GLU A 158 -42.62 -2.36 16.29
N GLN A 159 -42.05 -1.12 16.35
CA GLN A 159 -41.97 -0.15 17.47
C GLN A 159 -41.13 -0.54 18.73
N GLU A 160 -40.24 0.26 19.33
CA GLU A 160 -39.94 1.71 19.40
C GLU A 160 -38.50 1.92 19.92
N PRO A 161 -37.87 3.10 19.68
CA PRO A 161 -36.61 3.52 20.26
C PRO A 161 -36.80 4.28 21.59
N ALA A 162 -36.19 3.81 22.68
CA ALA A 162 -36.02 4.60 23.89
C ALA A 162 -34.71 4.23 24.61
N SER A 163 -33.62 4.90 24.24
CA SER A 163 -32.43 4.97 25.09
C SER A 163 -32.26 6.41 25.56
N ASP A 164 -32.95 6.68 26.66
CA ASP A 164 -32.80 7.87 27.50
C ASP A 164 -31.54 7.67 28.35
N MET A 165 -30.41 8.24 27.90
CA MET A 165 -29.22 8.43 28.74
C MET A 165 -29.03 9.92 28.97
N ALA A 166 -29.60 10.40 30.07
CA ALA A 166 -29.29 11.71 30.63
C ALA A 166 -27.80 11.75 31.04
N LEU A 167 -27.03 12.58 30.35
CA LEU A 167 -25.68 12.99 30.75
C LEU A 167 -25.82 14.11 31.78
N ASP A 168 -25.61 13.76 33.05
CA ASP A 168 -25.48 14.73 34.14
C ASP A 168 -24.15 15.48 33.97
N ILE A 169 -24.25 16.75 33.55
CA ILE A 169 -23.14 17.70 33.46
C ILE A 169 -23.25 18.57 34.72
N GLU A 170 -22.51 18.23 35.77
CA GLU A 170 -22.24 19.15 36.87
C GLU A 170 -21.18 20.19 36.45
N PRO A 171 -21.47 21.50 36.55
CA PRO A 171 -20.48 22.55 36.41
C PRO A 171 -20.17 23.13 37.79
N GLU A 172 -19.12 22.62 38.45
CA GLU A 172 -18.53 23.33 39.59
C GLU A 172 -17.19 23.97 39.26
N GLN A 173 -17.07 25.16 39.82
CA GLN A 173 -16.32 26.30 39.33
C GLN A 173 -15.55 26.87 40.51
N MET A 174 -14.26 27.11 40.26
CA MET A 174 -13.37 28.07 40.93
C MET A 174 -13.23 28.02 42.46
N ALA A 175 -12.01 27.74 42.93
CA ALA A 175 -11.43 28.48 44.05
C ALA A 175 -9.90 28.54 43.95
N VAL A 176 -9.38 29.74 44.16
CA VAL A 176 -7.99 30.16 44.01
C VAL A 176 -7.27 30.24 45.37
N ASN A 177 -5.96 29.95 45.34
CA ASN A 177 -4.84 30.48 46.19
C ASN A 177 -4.62 29.93 47.63
N PRO A 178 -3.40 30.07 48.24
CA PRO A 178 -2.03 30.15 47.68
C PRO A 178 -0.92 29.38 48.46
N VAL A 179 0.26 29.28 47.82
CA VAL A 179 1.67 29.14 48.29
C VAL A 179 1.99 28.78 49.77
N ASN A 180 2.81 27.74 50.00
CA ASN A 180 4.08 27.88 50.74
C ASN A 180 5.08 26.71 50.53
N SER A 181 6.32 27.13 50.34
CA SER A 181 7.60 26.46 50.11
C SER A 181 8.02 25.32 51.07
N LYS A 182 8.81 24.36 50.54
CA LYS A 182 10.19 24.05 51.00
C LYS A 182 10.93 23.05 50.09
N SER A 183 12.18 23.42 49.82
CA SER A 183 13.28 22.83 49.04
C SER A 183 13.49 21.31 49.12
N SER A 184 14.03 20.72 48.05
CA SER A 184 15.47 20.45 47.95
C SER A 184 15.85 19.75 46.64
N SER A 185 16.65 20.45 45.84
CA SER A 185 17.37 19.95 44.67
C SER A 185 18.40 18.89 45.06
N LYS A 186 18.56 17.84 44.23
CA LYS A 186 19.88 17.23 44.01
C LYS A 186 19.97 16.58 42.63
N VAL A 187 20.82 17.21 41.83
CA VAL A 187 21.40 16.76 40.57
C VAL A 187 22.26 15.52 40.84
N VAL A 188 22.14 14.47 40.02
CA VAL A 188 23.22 13.49 39.83
C VAL A 188 23.33 13.20 38.34
N GLN A 189 24.58 13.21 37.90
CA GLN A 189 25.11 13.27 36.55
C GLN A 189 26.04 12.04 36.40
N LEU A 190 26.13 11.50 35.17
CA LEU A 190 27.07 10.49 34.65
C LEU A 190 26.86 9.03 35.12
N SER A 191 27.08 7.99 34.28
CA SER A 191 28.00 7.85 33.14
C SER A 191 27.51 6.83 32.09
N SER A 192 27.96 7.00 30.85
CA SER A 192 28.12 5.93 29.86
C SER A 192 29.04 4.83 30.39
N GLU A 193 28.75 3.57 30.07
CA GLU A 193 29.53 2.72 29.16
C GLU A 193 28.86 1.33 29.07
N GLU A 194 28.89 0.77 27.87
CA GLU A 194 28.19 -0.40 27.35
C GLU A 194 28.36 -1.72 28.12
N ILE A 195 27.32 -2.56 28.12
CA ILE A 195 27.45 -3.97 27.68
C ILE A 195 26.09 -4.61 27.36
N ALA A 196 25.96 -5.00 26.10
CA ALA A 196 25.46 -6.27 25.58
C ALA A 196 24.19 -6.91 26.19
N GLU A 197 23.24 -7.15 25.28
CA GLU A 197 22.44 -8.36 25.19
C GLU A 197 21.72 -8.88 26.44
N GLY A 198 20.39 -8.73 26.43
CA GLY A 198 19.53 -9.59 27.23
C GLY A 198 18.16 -8.98 27.40
N TRP A 199 17.20 -9.46 26.59
CA TRP A 199 15.79 -9.29 26.92
C TRP A 199 15.55 -9.68 28.38
N ALA A 200 15.04 -8.75 29.18
CA ALA A 200 14.76 -9.00 30.58
C ALA A 200 13.69 -10.12 30.71
N PRO A 201 13.95 -11.20 31.47
CA PRO A 201 12.99 -12.28 31.59
C PRO A 201 11.84 -11.85 32.52
N VAL A 202 10.62 -11.84 31.98
CA VAL A 202 9.41 -11.56 32.75
C VAL A 202 9.09 -12.78 33.63
N THR A 203 9.36 -12.71 34.94
CA THR A 203 8.98 -13.79 35.85
C THR A 203 7.46 -13.80 36.04
N SER A 204 6.79 -14.83 35.53
CA SER A 204 5.34 -15.03 35.71
C SER A 204 5.00 -15.21 37.19
N ARG A 205 4.29 -14.24 37.78
CA ARG A 205 3.86 -14.26 39.19
C ARG A 205 2.65 -15.18 39.35
N ARG A 206 2.90 -16.48 39.57
CA ARG A 206 1.84 -17.45 39.90
C ARG A 206 1.33 -17.24 41.33
N ASN A 207 0.13 -16.68 41.45
CA ASN A 207 -0.57 -16.46 42.72
C ASN A 207 -0.97 -17.82 43.33
N ARG A 208 -0.31 -18.23 44.42
CA ARG A 208 -0.64 -19.46 45.18
C ARG A 208 -1.75 -19.11 46.18
N GLY A 209 -2.98 -19.43 45.83
CA GLY A 209 -4.14 -19.31 46.72
C GLY A 209 -3.92 -20.04 48.04
N LYS A 210 -4.10 -19.31 49.15
CA LYS A 210 -4.04 -19.83 50.52
C LYS A 210 -5.29 -20.65 50.80
N ARG A 211 -5.10 -21.89 51.26
CA ARG A 211 -6.13 -22.71 51.91
C ARG A 211 -6.37 -22.12 53.31
N SER A 212 -7.64 -21.93 53.69
CA SER A 212 -8.03 -21.72 55.09
C SER A 212 -8.92 -22.87 55.54
N ALA A 213 -8.77 -23.19 56.83
CA ALA A 213 -9.38 -24.28 57.58
C ALA A 213 -10.88 -24.10 57.81
#